data_AF-X1QAB0-F1
#
_entry.id   AF-X1QAB0-F1
#
_cell.length_a   1.000
_cell.length_b   1.000
_cell.length_c   1.000
_cell.angle_alpha   90.00
_cell.angle_beta   90.00
_cell.angle_gamma   90.00
#
_symmetry.space_group_name_H-M   'P 1'
#
loop_
_entity.id
_entity.type
_entity.pdbx_description
1 polymer ?
#
loop_
_entity_poly.entity_id
_entity_poly.type
_entity_poly.pdbx_seq_one_letter_code
_entity_poly.pdbx_strand_id
1 'polypeptide(L)'
;LSYSGPLWIDELHKRYFLEEIIHLNEKFNFKSKNRIAKIIGYALDEISMPVSYYNIHKLCQQLKLPSIPKIEKLIEAIGESGYSASRTHFDFISIKTNMGINALKNILKNILN
;
A
#
# COMPACT_ATOMS: atom_id res chain seq x y z
N LEU A 1 -0.09 -20.68 -17.43
CA LEU A 1 0.24 -19.31 -17.01
C LEU A 1 0.12 -18.42 -18.25
N SER A 2 -0.69 -17.36 -18.21
CA SER A 2 -0.67 -16.31 -19.23
C SER A 2 0.33 -15.24 -18.79
N TYR A 3 1.16 -14.74 -19.70
CA TYR A 3 2.17 -13.71 -19.41
C TYR A 3 1.68 -12.33 -19.83
N SER A 4 2.03 -11.31 -19.06
CA SER A 4 1.82 -9.90 -19.40
C SER A 4 3.17 -9.19 -19.35
N GLY A 5 3.67 -8.69 -20.48
CA GLY A 5 4.96 -7.96 -20.51
C GLY A 5 5.52 -7.71 -21.91
N PRO A 6 6.64 -6.95 -22.01
CA PRO A 6 7.56 -6.55 -20.93
C PRO A 6 7.07 -5.38 -20.05
N LEU A 7 7.55 -5.32 -18.80
CA LEU A 7 7.16 -4.31 -17.80
C LEU A 7 8.38 -3.85 -17.00
N TRP A 8 8.32 -2.64 -16.45
CA TRP A 8 9.25 -2.17 -15.42
C TRP A 8 8.92 -2.83 -14.08
N ILE A 9 9.91 -3.47 -13.46
CA ILE A 9 9.74 -4.24 -12.22
C ILE A 9 10.60 -3.73 -11.06
N ASP A 10 11.31 -2.63 -11.28
CA ASP A 10 12.20 -2.02 -10.29
C ASP A 10 11.48 -0.87 -9.55
N GLU A 11 12.22 -0.17 -8.70
CA GLU A 11 11.72 0.91 -7.87
C GLU A 11 11.01 2.00 -8.69
N LEU A 12 9.83 2.42 -8.20
CA LEU A 12 8.99 3.43 -8.84
C LEU A 12 9.27 4.84 -8.32
N HIS A 13 9.98 4.95 -7.20
CA HIS A 13 10.11 6.18 -6.44
C HIS A 13 11.58 6.45 -6.12
N LYS A 14 11.95 7.73 -6.09
CA LYS A 14 13.26 8.18 -5.61
C LYS A 14 13.03 9.00 -4.36
N ARG A 15 13.54 8.54 -3.21
CA ARG A 15 13.35 9.17 -1.90
C ARG A 15 13.62 10.68 -1.91
N TYR A 16 14.80 11.08 -2.34
CA TYR A 16 15.23 12.48 -2.37
C TYR A 16 14.27 13.38 -3.15
N PHE A 17 13.67 12.86 -4.23
CA PHE A 17 12.77 13.61 -5.09
C PHE A 17 11.41 13.82 -4.41
N LEU A 18 10.91 12.80 -3.71
CA LEU A 18 9.66 12.91 -2.96
C LEU A 18 9.81 13.84 -1.74
N GLU A 19 10.93 13.79 -1.05
CA GLU A 19 11.26 14.68 0.07
C GLU A 19 11.33 16.15 -0.39
N GLU A 20 11.93 16.41 -1.56
CA GLU A 20 11.95 17.75 -2.15
C GLU A 20 10.53 18.25 -2.49
N ILE A 21 9.64 17.38 -3.00
CA ILE A 21 8.25 17.77 -3.26
C ILE A 21 7.54 18.17 -1.96
N ILE A 22 7.76 17.46 -0.85
CA ILE A 22 7.19 17.84 0.45
C ILE A 22 7.70 19.21 0.88
N HIS A 23 9.01 19.44 0.76
CA HIS A 23 9.61 20.73 1.09
C HIS A 23 9.00 21.89 0.27
N LEU A 24 8.90 21.72 -1.04
CA LEU A 24 8.29 22.73 -1.92
C LEU A 24 6.80 22.93 -1.59
N ASN A 25 6.07 21.86 -1.27
CA ASN A 25 4.67 21.93 -0.88
C ASN A 25 4.45 22.75 0.41
N GLU A 26 5.38 22.64 1.37
CA GLU A 26 5.37 23.46 2.58
C GLU A 26 5.73 24.91 2.30
N LYS A 27 6.77 25.14 1.49
CA LYS A 27 7.27 26.47 1.14
C LYS A 27 6.25 27.32 0.38
N PHE A 28 5.60 26.74 -0.63
CA PHE A 28 4.63 27.47 -1.46
C PHE A 28 3.20 27.44 -0.89
N ASN A 29 2.95 26.59 0.11
CA ASN A 29 1.66 26.46 0.80
C ASN A 29 0.48 26.36 -0.17
N PHE A 30 0.55 25.41 -1.11
CA PHE A 30 -0.50 25.22 -2.11
C PHE A 30 -1.87 25.00 -1.45
N LYS A 31 -2.95 25.43 -2.11
CA LYS A 31 -4.33 25.18 -1.64
C LYS A 31 -4.60 23.70 -1.35
N SER A 32 -3.95 22.80 -2.07
CA SER A 32 -4.05 21.35 -1.94
C SER A 32 -2.97 20.72 -1.05
N LYS A 33 -2.27 21.52 -0.22
CA LYS A 33 -1.12 21.10 0.61
C LYS A 33 -1.35 19.77 1.33
N ASN A 34 -2.49 19.63 2.01
CA ASN A 34 -2.81 18.42 2.77
C ASN A 34 -2.98 17.18 1.87
N ARG A 35 -3.56 17.36 0.69
CA ARG A 35 -3.73 16.26 -0.29
C ARG A 35 -2.38 15.85 -0.87
N ILE A 36 -1.54 16.82 -1.23
CA ILE A 36 -0.19 16.57 -1.75
C ILE A 36 0.63 15.82 -0.70
N ALA A 37 0.69 16.34 0.53
CA ALA A 37 1.43 15.70 1.62
C ALA A 37 0.96 14.26 1.88
N LYS A 38 -0.35 14.00 1.84
CA LYS A 38 -0.91 12.65 2.01
C LYS A 38 -0.48 11.69 0.90
N ILE A 39 -0.58 12.10 -0.37
CA ILE A 39 -0.23 11.24 -1.51
C ILE A 39 1.27 10.96 -1.53
N ILE A 40 2.10 11.99 -1.31
CA ILE A 40 3.57 11.84 -1.29
C ILE A 40 4.01 11.02 -0.07
N GLY A 41 3.33 11.17 1.07
CA GLY A 41 3.55 10.31 2.24
C GLY A 41 3.36 8.83 1.90
N TYR A 42 2.28 8.47 1.21
CA TYR A 42 2.09 7.08 0.76
C TYR A 42 3.17 6.62 -0.21
N ALA A 43 3.58 7.48 -1.16
CA ALA A 43 4.67 7.12 -2.08
C ALA A 43 6.01 6.89 -1.35
N LEU A 44 6.27 7.63 -0.26
CA LEU A 44 7.43 7.40 0.62
C LEU A 44 7.32 6.08 1.38
N ASP A 45 6.13 5.75 1.89
CA ASP A 45 5.87 4.47 2.60
C ASP A 45 6.01 3.26 1.66
N GLU A 46 5.79 3.44 0.36
CA GLU A 46 5.93 2.41 -0.67
C GLU A 46 7.37 2.16 -1.14
N ILE A 47 8.34 2.97 -0.70
CA ILE A 47 9.75 2.76 -1.02
C ILE A 47 10.19 1.38 -0.49
N SER A 48 10.94 0.65 -1.32
CA SER A 48 11.36 -0.74 -1.04
C SER A 48 10.21 -1.76 -0.90
N MET A 49 8.96 -1.38 -1.17
CA MET A 49 7.85 -2.34 -1.24
C MET A 49 7.79 -3.01 -2.63
N PRO A 50 7.21 -4.22 -2.73
CA PRO A 50 7.03 -4.88 -4.02
C PRO A 50 6.27 -4.02 -5.04
N VAL A 51 6.58 -4.22 -6.33
CA VAL A 51 5.91 -3.47 -7.42
C VAL A 51 4.41 -3.79 -7.49
N SER A 52 4.01 -5.00 -7.07
CA SER A 52 2.64 -5.47 -7.03
C SER A 52 1.91 -5.07 -5.75
N TYR A 53 0.58 -5.12 -5.79
CA TYR A 53 -0.29 -4.79 -4.67
C TYR A 53 -1.42 -5.80 -4.55
N TYR A 54 -2.10 -5.78 -3.40
CA TYR A 54 -3.32 -6.53 -3.17
C TYR A 54 -4.48 -5.58 -2.92
N ASN A 55 -5.54 -5.72 -3.74
CA ASN A 55 -6.80 -5.04 -3.50
C ASN A 55 -7.58 -5.80 -2.43
N ILE A 56 -7.72 -5.19 -1.25
CA ILE A 56 -8.28 -5.85 -0.07
C ILE A 56 -9.77 -6.09 -0.23
N HIS A 57 -10.50 -5.18 -0.87
CA HIS A 57 -11.94 -5.35 -1.12
C HIS A 57 -12.21 -6.56 -2.01
N LYS A 58 -11.47 -6.70 -3.12
CA LYS A 58 -11.56 -7.87 -4.00
C LYS A 58 -11.19 -9.14 -3.27
N LEU A 59 -10.16 -9.11 -2.43
CA LEU A 59 -9.72 -10.28 -1.69
C LEU A 59 -10.76 -10.72 -0.64
N CYS A 60 -11.37 -9.78 0.10
CA CYS A 60 -12.48 -10.05 1.02
C CYS A 60 -13.69 -10.64 0.29
N GLN A 61 -14.05 -10.09 -0.88
CA GLN A 61 -15.14 -10.62 -1.71
C GLN A 61 -14.87 -12.06 -2.16
N GLN A 62 -13.65 -12.34 -2.63
CA GLN A 62 -13.24 -13.69 -3.04
C GLN A 62 -13.27 -14.69 -1.88
N LEU A 63 -12.94 -14.24 -0.67
CA LEU A 63 -12.95 -15.05 0.55
C LEU A 63 -14.33 -15.14 1.22
N LYS A 64 -15.35 -14.43 0.72
CA LYS A 64 -16.69 -14.30 1.30
C LYS A 64 -16.65 -13.84 2.78
N LEU A 65 -15.76 -12.91 3.10
CA LEU A 65 -15.64 -12.35 4.45
C LEU A 65 -16.81 -11.39 4.75
N PRO A 66 -17.26 -11.31 6.01
CA PRO A 66 -18.46 -10.56 6.38
C PRO A 66 -18.28 -9.04 6.27
N SER A 67 -17.04 -8.55 6.36
CA SER A 67 -16.72 -7.13 6.27
C SER A 67 -15.32 -6.89 5.72
N ILE A 68 -14.97 -5.62 5.51
CA ILE A 68 -13.64 -5.19 5.08
C ILE A 68 -12.94 -4.59 6.31
N PRO A 69 -11.72 -5.03 6.65
CA PRO A 69 -11.01 -4.51 7.81
C PRO A 69 -10.54 -3.09 7.54
N LYS A 70 -10.33 -2.31 8.61
CA LYS A 70 -9.57 -1.06 8.49
C LYS A 70 -8.17 -1.38 7.99
N ILE A 71 -7.70 -0.65 6.98
CA ILE A 71 -6.39 -0.87 6.36
C ILE A 71 -5.26 -0.75 7.39
N GLU A 72 -5.37 0.17 8.35
CA GLU A 72 -4.41 0.35 9.45
C GLU A 72 -4.30 -0.92 10.30
N LYS A 73 -5.44 -1.51 10.70
CA LYS A 73 -5.48 -2.76 11.49
C LYS A 73 -4.85 -3.93 10.72
N LEU A 74 -5.05 -3.95 9.40
CA LEU A 74 -4.44 -4.97 8.54
C LEU A 74 -2.92 -4.79 8.44
N ILE A 75 -2.44 -3.57 8.25
CA ILE A 75 -1.00 -3.27 8.20
C ILE A 75 -0.32 -3.65 9.52
N GLU A 76 -0.94 -3.31 10.65
CA GLU A 76 -0.46 -3.67 11.99
C GLU A 76 -0.34 -5.20 12.16
N ALA A 77 -1.40 -5.95 11.86
CA ALA A 77 -1.38 -7.41 11.97
C ALA A 77 -0.35 -8.08 11.03
N ILE A 78 -0.10 -7.50 9.85
CA ILE A 78 0.96 -7.96 8.94
C ILE A 78 2.34 -7.71 9.58
N GLY A 79 2.52 -6.54 10.19
CA GLY A 79 3.70 -6.18 10.97
C GLY A 79 3.98 -7.12 12.15
N GLU A 80 2.94 -7.41 12.94
CA GLU A 80 3.01 -8.38 14.05
C GLU A 80 3.40 -9.79 13.60
N SER A 81 3.09 -10.13 12.34
CA SER A 81 3.46 -11.39 11.70
C SER A 81 4.88 -11.40 11.12
N GLY A 82 5.66 -10.33 11.30
CA GLY A 82 7.05 -10.22 10.84
C GLY A 82 7.22 -9.77 9.38
N TYR A 83 6.16 -9.26 8.74
CA TYR A 83 6.18 -8.80 7.36
C TYR A 83 6.02 -7.27 7.29
N SER A 84 6.38 -6.69 6.16
CA SER A 84 6.17 -5.25 5.91
C SER A 84 4.91 -5.04 5.10
N ALA A 85 4.15 -3.99 5.43
CA ALA A 85 3.01 -3.55 4.63
C ALA A 85 2.91 -2.03 4.60
N SER A 86 2.46 -1.51 3.48
CA SER A 86 2.21 -0.08 3.28
C SER A 86 0.88 0.13 2.57
N ARG A 87 0.35 1.35 2.70
CA ARG A 87 -0.66 1.86 1.75
C ARG A 87 -0.02 2.07 0.39
N THR A 88 -0.86 2.31 -0.62
CA THR A 88 -0.39 2.75 -1.92
C THR A 88 -1.03 4.06 -2.38
N HIS A 89 -0.24 4.91 -3.03
CA HIS A 89 -0.60 6.22 -3.53
C HIS A 89 -1.64 6.16 -4.65
N PHE A 90 -1.69 5.06 -5.41
CA PHE A 90 -2.62 4.93 -6.55
C PHE A 90 -3.98 4.34 -6.17
N ASP A 91 -4.09 3.63 -5.05
CA ASP A 91 -5.35 3.02 -4.61
C ASP A 91 -5.47 2.89 -3.07
N PHE A 92 -6.41 3.64 -2.49
CA PHE A 92 -6.64 3.70 -1.04
C PHE A 92 -7.19 2.39 -0.43
N ILE A 93 -7.76 1.50 -1.25
CA ILE A 93 -8.31 0.21 -0.80
C ILE A 93 -7.34 -0.96 -1.01
N SER A 94 -6.11 -0.64 -1.42
CA SER A 94 -5.05 -1.60 -1.69
C SER A 94 -3.87 -1.40 -0.74
N ILE A 95 -3.12 -2.48 -0.55
CA ILE A 95 -1.87 -2.48 0.20
C ILE A 95 -0.75 -3.09 -0.64
N LYS A 96 0.48 -2.69 -0.35
CA LYS A 96 1.67 -3.44 -0.72
C LYS A 96 2.18 -4.20 0.48
N THR A 97 2.72 -5.39 0.24
CA THR A 97 3.35 -6.20 1.29
C THR A 97 4.30 -7.21 0.66
N ASN A 98 5.38 -7.55 1.37
CA ASN A 98 6.25 -8.67 1.03
C ASN A 98 5.66 -10.03 1.46
N MET A 99 4.46 -10.06 2.03
CA MET A 99 3.73 -11.26 2.41
C MET A 99 3.12 -11.96 1.20
N GLY A 100 3.25 -13.29 1.15
CA GLY A 100 2.59 -14.10 0.12
C GLY A 100 1.06 -14.12 0.27
N ILE A 101 0.35 -14.25 -0.86
CA ILE A 101 -1.12 -14.18 -0.92
C ILE A 101 -1.83 -15.16 0.05
N ASN A 102 -1.30 -16.36 0.27
CA ASN A 102 -1.95 -17.33 1.17
C ASN A 102 -1.85 -16.90 2.64
N ALA A 103 -0.70 -16.36 3.05
CA ALA A 103 -0.53 -15.80 4.39
C ALA A 103 -1.44 -14.58 4.60
N LEU A 104 -1.53 -13.70 3.60
CA LEU A 104 -2.43 -12.55 3.65
C LEU A 104 -3.90 -12.96 3.81
N LYS A 105 -4.34 -13.99 3.08
CA LYS A 105 -5.70 -14.55 3.22
C LYS A 105 -5.96 -15.08 4.64
N ASN A 106 -4.98 -15.70 5.27
CA ASN A 106 -5.11 -16.20 6.64
C ASN A 106 -5.20 -15.06 7.66
N ILE A 107 -4.38 -14.02 7.51
CA ILE A 107 -4.48 -12.82 8.36
C ILE A 107 -5.86 -12.18 8.24
N LEU A 108 -6.38 -12.01 7.02
CA LEU A 108 -7.72 -11.44 6.82
C LEU A 108 -8.82 -12.24 7.50
N LYS A 109 -8.74 -13.57 7.48
CA LYS A 109 -9.69 -14.43 8.21
C LYS A 109 -9.56 -14.25 9.72
N ASN A 110 -8.34 -14.18 10.24
CA ASN A 110 -8.10 -14.04 11.68
C ASN A 110 -8.55 -12.69 12.25
N ILE A 111 -8.47 -11.61 11.47
CA ILE A 111 -8.85 -10.25 11.91
C ILE A 111 -10.38 -10.06 11.94
N LEU A 112 -11.12 -10.84 11.12
CA LEU A 112 -12.54 -10.66 10.83
C LEU A 112 -13.44 -11.80 11.32
N ASN A 113 -12.86 -12.90 11.79
CA ASN A 113 -13.52 -13.87 12.66
C ASN A 113 -13.64 -13.32 14.08
#